data_AF-A0A530GQN5-F1
#
_entry.id   AF-A0A530GQN5-F1
#
_cell.length_a   1.000
_cell.length_b   1.000
_cell.length_c   1.000
_cell.angle_alpha   90.00
_cell.angle_beta   90.00
_cell.angle_gamma   90.00
#
_symmetry.space_group_name_H-M   'P 1'
#
loop_
_entity.id
_entity.type
_entity.pdbx_description
1 polymer ?
#
loop_
_entity_poly.entity_id
_entity_poly.type
_entity_poly.pdbx_seq_one_letter_code
_entity_poly.pdbx_strand_id
1 'polypeptide(L)'
;ANQFMAPAGSGTSGVDWGQATNVGTTLLVSPIVGFFAAAVLLYAMKLLVRNPALYEAPKGKTPPPWWIRALLIFTCTGVSFAHGSNDGQKGMGLIMLILIGVVPTAYALNRTPDINYLDAYKSASVAVEQALGKYVKPGVTVADDNAAKAAVQEAVRSKSWNDQTTLALQTYIHSTTAGLQPYATVDNVPTDLVSNARNDIYLIGEALK
;
A
#
# COMPACT_ATOMS: atom_id res chain seq x y z
N ALA A 1 0.88 -0.05 -7.64
CA ALA A 1 0.60 -1.06 -8.68
C ALA A 1 -0.90 -1.31 -8.92
N ASN A 2 -1.77 -1.31 -7.89
CA ASN A 2 -3.21 -1.56 -8.04
C ASN A 2 -4.01 -0.56 -8.91
N GLN A 3 -3.47 0.62 -9.21
CA GLN A 3 -4.18 1.63 -10.00
C GLN A 3 -4.09 1.40 -11.51
N PHE A 4 -3.16 0.55 -11.97
CA PHE A 4 -3.00 0.20 -13.39
C PHE A 4 -3.93 -0.93 -13.86
N MET A 5 -4.65 -1.58 -12.93
CA MET A 5 -5.61 -2.66 -13.24
C MET A 5 -7.07 -2.22 -13.15
N ALA A 6 -7.34 -0.94 -12.87
CA ALA A 6 -8.69 -0.41 -12.78
C ALA A 6 -9.22 0.02 -14.16
N PRO A 7 -10.51 -0.18 -14.49
CA PRO A 7 -11.09 0.15 -15.79
C PRO A 7 -10.84 1.63 -16.16
N ALA A 8 -10.59 1.90 -17.44
CA ALA A 8 -10.34 3.24 -17.97
C ALA A 8 -11.46 4.21 -17.55
N GLY A 9 -11.13 5.14 -16.65
CA GLY A 9 -12.06 6.14 -16.08
C GLY A 9 -11.84 6.45 -14.60
N SER A 10 -11.13 5.60 -13.85
CA SER A 10 -10.95 5.74 -12.39
C SER A 10 -9.61 6.36 -11.96
N GLY A 11 -9.03 7.26 -12.77
CA GLY A 11 -7.73 7.89 -12.48
C GLY A 11 -7.70 8.72 -11.20
N THR A 12 -8.89 9.09 -10.68
CA THR A 12 -9.07 9.94 -9.50
C THR A 12 -9.57 9.15 -8.27
N SER A 13 -9.93 7.87 -8.41
CA SER A 13 -10.60 7.09 -7.35
C SER A 13 -9.69 6.67 -6.19
N GLY A 14 -8.37 6.84 -6.32
CA GLY A 14 -7.41 6.58 -5.24
C GLY A 14 -7.18 7.77 -4.31
N VAL A 15 -7.78 8.93 -4.61
CA VAL A 15 -7.67 10.15 -3.81
C VAL A 15 -9.02 10.44 -3.16
N ASP A 16 -9.02 10.67 -1.85
CA ASP A 16 -10.21 11.18 -1.16
C ASP A 16 -10.38 12.67 -1.49
N TRP A 17 -11.18 12.96 -2.53
CA TRP A 17 -11.45 14.32 -2.99
C TRP A 17 -12.20 15.16 -1.97
N GLY A 18 -12.98 14.53 -1.08
CA GLY A 18 -13.63 15.23 0.03
C GLY A 18 -12.57 15.76 1.00
N GLN A 19 -11.63 14.89 1.38
CA GLN A 19 -10.54 15.28 2.27
C GLN A 19 -9.60 16.31 1.61
N ALA A 20 -9.27 16.16 0.33
CA ALA A 20 -8.44 17.13 -0.39
C ALA A 20 -9.07 18.53 -0.42
N THR A 21 -10.38 18.61 -0.64
CA THR A 21 -11.13 19.87 -0.64
C THR A 21 -11.17 20.49 0.77
N ASN A 22 -11.35 19.67 1.80
CA ASN A 22 -11.32 20.13 3.20
C ASN A 22 -9.95 20.72 3.58
N VAL A 23 -8.87 20.05 3.18
CA VAL A 23 -7.50 20.54 3.42
C VAL A 23 -7.25 21.83 2.64
N GLY A 24 -7.66 21.90 1.36
CA GLY A 24 -7.53 23.11 0.55
C GLY A 24 -8.32 24.29 1.12
N THR A 25 -9.54 24.04 1.59
CA THR A 25 -10.37 25.06 2.24
C THR A 25 -9.74 25.54 3.55
N THR A 26 -9.22 24.61 4.36
CA THR A 26 -8.49 24.95 5.60
C THR A 26 -7.26 25.81 5.30
N LEU A 27 -6.56 25.53 4.20
CA LEU A 27 -5.39 26.31 3.77
C LEU A 27 -5.76 27.77 3.47
N LEU A 28 -6.92 28.02 2.85
CA LEU A 28 -7.43 29.35 2.53
C LEU A 28 -8.02 30.08 3.73
N VAL A 29 -8.68 29.36 4.64
CA VAL A 29 -9.33 29.95 5.82
C VAL A 29 -8.32 30.25 6.94
N SER A 30 -7.23 29.48 7.04
CA SER A 30 -6.24 29.63 8.11
C SER A 30 -5.61 31.03 8.25
N PRO A 31 -5.27 31.76 7.16
CA PRO A 31 -4.68 33.10 7.27
C PRO A 31 -5.70 34.14 7.76
N ILE A 32 -6.96 33.99 7.38
CA ILE A 32 -8.07 34.87 7.80
C ILE A 32 -8.28 34.70 9.31
N VAL A 33 -8.40 33.47 9.78
CA VAL A 33 -8.54 33.17 11.21
C VAL A 33 -7.32 33.66 11.99
N GLY A 34 -6.10 33.43 11.48
CA GLY A 34 -4.86 33.93 12.08
C GLY A 34 -4.81 35.46 12.20
N PHE A 35 -5.27 36.18 11.15
CA PHE A 35 -5.33 37.63 11.15
C PHE A 35 -6.26 38.18 12.24
N PHE A 36 -7.50 37.67 12.32
CA PHE A 36 -8.45 38.11 13.35
C PHE A 36 -7.99 37.71 14.76
N ALA A 37 -7.43 36.51 14.93
CA ALA A 37 -6.86 36.07 16.22
C ALA A 37 -5.71 36.99 16.67
N ALA A 38 -4.81 37.37 15.75
CA ALA A 38 -3.73 38.32 16.04
C ALA A 38 -4.27 39.72 16.40
N ALA A 39 -5.30 40.20 15.69
CA ALA A 39 -5.93 41.49 15.99
C ALA A 39 -6.58 41.52 17.39
N VAL A 40 -7.30 40.45 17.76
CA VAL A 40 -7.90 40.30 19.10
C VAL A 40 -6.82 40.21 20.17
N LEU A 41 -5.77 39.42 19.95
CA LEU A 41 -4.65 39.29 20.88
C LEU A 41 -3.95 40.65 21.10
N LEU A 42 -3.70 41.40 20.02
CA LEU A 42 -3.09 42.73 20.11
C LEU A 42 -3.98 43.71 20.88
N TYR A 43 -5.30 43.68 20.65
CA TYR A 43 -6.25 44.52 21.38
C TYR A 43 -6.28 44.17 22.87
N ALA A 44 -6.31 42.89 23.21
CA ALA A 44 -6.24 42.41 24.60
C ALA A 44 -4.92 42.83 25.27
N MET A 45 -3.78 42.69 24.57
CA MET A 45 -2.49 43.15 25.07
C MET A 45 -2.48 44.65 25.32
N LYS A 46 -3.04 45.48 24.41
CA LYS A 46 -3.15 46.93 24.63
C LYS A 46 -3.98 47.29 25.87
N LEU A 47 -4.99 46.47 26.18
CA LEU A 47 -5.84 46.67 27.35
C LEU A 47 -5.16 46.23 28.65
N LEU A 48 -4.40 45.12 28.64
CA LEU A 48 -3.77 44.57 29.85
C LEU A 48 -2.39 45.20 30.14
N VAL A 49 -1.60 45.45 29.09
CA VAL A 49 -0.20 45.92 29.19
C VAL A 49 -0.13 47.34 28.65
N ARG A 50 -0.24 48.32 29.56
CA ARG A 50 -0.20 49.76 29.26
C ARG A 50 1.23 50.33 29.29
N ASN A 51 2.18 49.62 28.68
CA ASN A 51 3.57 50.09 28.55
C ASN A 51 3.87 50.48 27.09
N PRO A 52 4.08 51.77 26.78
CA PRO A 52 4.32 52.22 25.40
C PRO A 52 5.60 51.63 24.79
N ALA A 53 6.58 51.22 25.61
CA ALA A 53 7.82 50.62 25.14
C ALA A 53 7.65 49.26 24.43
N LEU A 54 6.49 48.59 24.59
CA LEU A 54 6.18 47.34 23.90
C LEU A 54 5.56 47.56 22.51
N TYR A 55 5.00 48.75 22.25
CA TYR A 55 4.30 49.10 21.01
C TYR A 55 5.05 50.13 20.15
N GLU A 56 6.07 50.79 20.71
CA GLU A 56 6.97 51.65 19.96
C GLU A 56 8.14 50.86 19.36
N ALA A 57 8.58 51.25 18.16
CA ALA A 57 9.80 50.72 17.59
C ALA A 57 11.02 51.08 18.48
N PRO A 58 11.98 50.15 18.67
CA PRO A 58 13.16 50.42 19.48
C PRO A 58 13.97 51.59 18.89
N LYS A 59 14.24 52.62 19.71
CA LYS A 59 15.01 53.79 19.30
C LYS A 59 16.52 53.53 19.47
N GLY A 60 17.27 53.43 18.38
CA GLY A 60 18.72 53.24 18.41
C GLY A 60 19.18 51.80 18.72
N LYS A 61 20.36 51.64 19.33
CA LYS A 61 20.97 50.32 19.66
C LYS A 61 20.73 49.87 21.10
N THR A 62 19.77 50.46 21.82
CA THR A 62 19.53 50.10 23.22
C THR A 62 18.87 48.72 23.32
N PRO A 63 19.43 47.79 24.11
CA PRO A 63 18.85 46.46 24.27
C PRO A 63 17.43 46.53 24.87
N PRO A 64 16.47 45.72 24.39
CA PRO A 64 15.14 45.68 24.97
C PRO A 64 15.20 45.18 26.43
N PRO A 65 14.32 45.70 27.32
CA PRO A 65 14.21 45.26 28.70
C PRO A 65 14.11 43.72 28.82
N TRP A 66 14.65 43.18 29.91
CA TRP A 66 14.77 41.73 30.13
C TRP A 66 13.44 40.96 30.00
N TRP A 67 12.32 41.55 30.44
CA TRP A 67 11.00 40.93 30.34
C TRP A 67 10.46 40.88 28.90
N ILE A 68 10.80 41.86 28.05
CA ILE A 68 10.46 41.85 26.62
C ILE A 68 11.25 40.75 25.91
N ARG A 69 12.51 40.54 26.29
CA ARG A 69 13.33 39.43 25.78
C ARG A 69 12.72 38.07 26.14
N ALA A 70 12.29 37.90 27.39
CA ALA A 70 11.62 36.68 27.82
C ALA A 70 10.31 36.43 27.04
N LEU A 71 9.52 37.49 26.81
CA LEU A 71 8.31 37.42 25.99
C LEU A 71 8.64 36.99 24.55
N LEU A 72 9.64 37.61 23.91
CA LEU A 72 10.07 37.28 22.55
C LEU A 72 10.55 35.83 22.42
N ILE A 73 11.39 35.37 23.36
CA ILE A 73 11.86 33.97 23.40
C ILE A 73 10.67 33.04 23.50
N PHE A 74 9.75 33.29 24.43
CA PHE A 74 8.57 32.44 24.62
C PHE A 74 7.67 32.41 23.38
N THR A 75 7.41 33.57 22.75
CA THR A 75 6.60 33.63 21.52
C THR A 75 7.27 32.92 20.35
N CYS A 76 8.58 33.09 20.16
CA CYS A 76 9.32 32.43 19.09
C CYS A 76 9.35 30.91 19.29
N THR A 77 9.57 30.45 20.53
CA THR A 77 9.53 29.03 20.87
C THR A 77 8.13 28.45 20.68
N GLY A 78 7.08 29.16 21.10
CA GLY A 78 5.70 28.72 20.93
C GLY A 78 5.30 28.55 19.46
N VAL A 79 5.65 29.51 18.61
CA VAL A 79 5.42 29.41 17.15
C VAL A 79 6.22 28.24 16.55
N SER A 80 7.50 28.09 16.93
CA SER A 80 8.34 26.99 16.44
C SER A 80 7.79 25.62 16.82
N PHE A 81 7.30 25.46 18.05
CA PHE A 81 6.68 24.21 18.49
C PHE A 81 5.36 23.92 17.75
N ALA A 82 4.49 24.92 17.60
CA ALA A 82 3.22 24.76 16.89
C ALA A 82 3.42 24.41 15.40
N HIS A 83 4.35 25.11 14.73
CA HIS A 83 4.71 24.78 13.34
C HIS A 83 5.38 23.40 13.25
N GLY A 84 6.33 23.10 14.13
CA GLY A 84 7.03 21.82 14.17
C GLY A 84 6.09 20.63 14.39
N SER A 85 5.06 20.79 15.23
CA SER A 85 4.05 19.75 15.45
C SER A 85 3.18 19.52 14.21
N ASN A 86 2.72 20.59 13.55
CA ASN A 86 1.91 20.52 12.33
C ASN A 86 2.70 19.88 11.17
N ASP A 87 3.93 20.33 10.95
CA ASP A 87 4.77 19.81 9.88
C ASP A 87 5.29 18.39 10.20
N GLY A 88 5.48 18.05 11.48
CA GLY A 88 5.73 16.69 11.93
C GLY A 88 4.57 15.72 11.61
N GLN A 89 3.33 16.18 11.74
CA GLN A 89 2.14 15.39 11.37
C GLN A 89 2.07 15.15 9.85
N LYS A 90 2.41 16.15 9.04
CA LYS A 90 2.51 15.99 7.57
C LYS A 90 3.65 15.05 7.17
N GLY A 91 4.81 15.19 7.80
CA GLY A 91 5.99 14.36 7.54
C GLY A 91 5.78 12.89 7.89
N MET A 92 5.14 12.61 9.03
CA MET A 92 4.79 11.24 9.43
C MET A 92 3.80 10.60 8.45
N GLY A 93 2.78 11.34 7.99
CA GLY A 93 1.83 10.86 6.99
C GLY A 93 2.51 10.50 5.66
N LEU A 94 3.43 11.35 5.20
CA LEU A 94 4.20 11.10 3.96
C LEU A 94 5.05 9.83 4.08
N ILE A 95 5.83 9.69 5.16
CA ILE A 95 6.65 8.51 5.40
C ILE A 95 5.78 7.24 5.45
N MET A 96 4.64 7.29 6.14
CA MET A 96 3.71 6.17 6.20
C MET A 96 3.18 5.78 4.82
N LEU A 97 2.83 6.74 3.97
CA LEU A 97 2.40 6.47 2.59
C LEU A 97 3.52 5.84 1.75
N ILE A 98 4.76 6.30 1.91
CA ILE A 98 5.93 5.66 1.26
C ILE A 98 6.07 4.22 1.74
N LEU A 99 6.01 3.96 3.05
CA LEU A 99 6.12 2.61 3.60
C LEU A 99 5.00 1.71 3.07
N ILE A 100 3.74 2.15 3.13
CA ILE A 100 2.61 1.37 2.61
C ILE A 100 2.74 1.13 1.10
N GLY A 101 3.32 2.08 0.35
CA GLY A 101 3.54 1.93 -1.10
C GLY A 101 4.68 0.97 -1.46
N VAL A 102 5.79 1.01 -0.72
CA VAL A 102 7.04 0.33 -1.08
C VAL A 102 7.23 -1.00 -0.34
N VAL A 103 6.76 -1.12 0.90
CA VAL A 103 6.94 -2.32 1.73
C VAL A 103 6.26 -3.56 1.12
N PRO A 104 5.02 -3.50 0.59
CA PRO A 104 4.39 -4.66 -0.04
C PRO A 104 5.17 -5.15 -1.26
N THR A 105 5.73 -4.24 -2.07
CA THR A 105 6.56 -4.61 -3.22
C THR A 105 7.88 -5.26 -2.81
N ALA A 106 8.50 -4.80 -1.72
CA ALA A 106 9.73 -5.40 -1.20
C ALA A 106 9.49 -6.82 -0.64
N TYR A 107 8.39 -7.02 0.10
CA TYR A 107 8.01 -8.34 0.65
C TYR A 107 7.44 -9.30 -0.41
N ALA A 108 6.86 -8.78 -1.50
CA ALA A 108 6.43 -9.61 -2.62
C ALA A 108 7.62 -10.14 -3.43
N LEU A 109 8.72 -9.38 -3.50
CA LEU A 109 9.88 -9.69 -4.34
C LEU A 109 10.88 -10.65 -3.67
N ASN A 110 11.04 -10.62 -2.34
CA ASN A 110 11.98 -11.50 -1.64
C ASN A 110 11.26 -12.69 -0.98
N ARG A 111 10.96 -13.72 -1.75
CA ARG A 111 10.39 -14.99 -1.26
C ARG A 111 10.87 -16.18 -2.09
N THR A 112 12.14 -16.54 -1.96
CA THR A 112 12.66 -17.83 -2.42
C THR A 112 12.00 -18.95 -1.59
N PRO A 113 11.16 -19.84 -2.16
CA PRO A 113 10.73 -21.04 -1.44
C PRO A 113 11.95 -21.90 -1.09
N ASP A 114 11.89 -22.58 0.06
CA ASP A 114 12.95 -23.47 0.56
C ASP A 114 13.39 -24.47 -0.53
N ILE A 115 14.69 -24.79 -0.57
CA ILE A 115 15.35 -25.61 -1.60
C ILE A 115 14.66 -26.96 -1.82
N ASN A 116 14.00 -27.49 -0.79
CA ASN A 116 13.31 -28.79 -0.83
C ASN A 116 11.87 -28.76 -1.37
N TYR A 117 11.28 -27.58 -1.64
CA TYR A 117 9.87 -27.50 -2.07
C TYR A 117 9.64 -27.99 -3.50
N LEU A 118 10.60 -27.79 -4.41
CA LEU A 118 10.43 -28.17 -5.82
C LEU A 118 10.32 -29.68 -6.00
N ASP A 119 11.16 -30.46 -5.33
CA ASP A 119 11.14 -31.92 -5.47
C ASP A 119 9.92 -32.54 -4.80
N ALA A 120 9.52 -32.01 -3.63
CA ALA A 120 8.27 -32.36 -2.98
C ALA A 120 7.06 -32.04 -3.87
N TYR A 121 7.05 -30.88 -4.52
CA TYR A 121 5.99 -30.50 -5.46
C TYR A 121 5.97 -31.41 -6.70
N LYS A 122 7.12 -31.69 -7.32
CA LYS A 122 7.22 -32.57 -8.51
C LYS A 122 6.67 -33.97 -8.21
N SER A 123 7.05 -34.55 -7.08
CA SER A 123 6.56 -35.88 -6.67
C SER A 123 5.07 -35.89 -6.33
N ALA A 124 4.58 -34.88 -5.59
CA ALA A 124 3.16 -34.76 -5.25
C ALA A 124 2.28 -34.53 -6.50
N SER A 125 2.74 -33.71 -7.44
CA SER A 125 2.00 -33.38 -8.67
C SER A 125 1.73 -34.62 -9.52
N VAL A 126 2.73 -35.49 -9.68
CA VAL A 126 2.56 -36.77 -10.38
C VAL A 126 1.52 -37.66 -9.69
N ALA A 127 1.55 -37.73 -8.36
CA ALA A 127 0.57 -38.53 -7.61
C ALA A 127 -0.86 -37.98 -7.75
N VAL A 128 -1.02 -36.66 -7.71
CA VAL A 128 -2.32 -36.00 -7.89
C VAL A 128 -2.83 -36.16 -9.31
N GLU A 129 -2.00 -35.99 -10.34
CA GLU A 129 -2.38 -36.21 -11.74
C GLU A 129 -2.88 -37.63 -11.99
N GLN A 130 -2.18 -38.62 -11.43
CA GLN A 130 -2.59 -40.03 -11.50
C GLN A 130 -3.90 -40.29 -10.78
N ALA A 131 -4.14 -39.64 -9.64
CA ALA A 131 -5.39 -39.76 -8.91
C ALA A 131 -6.55 -39.12 -9.69
N LEU A 132 -6.37 -37.89 -10.19
CA LEU A 132 -7.37 -37.16 -10.99
C LEU A 132 -7.71 -37.88 -12.28
N GLY A 133 -6.72 -38.51 -12.94
CA GLY A 133 -6.93 -39.27 -14.18
C GLY A 133 -7.96 -40.40 -14.07
N LYS A 134 -8.21 -40.92 -12.86
CA LYS A 134 -9.24 -41.95 -12.60
C LYS A 134 -10.66 -41.39 -12.61
N TYR A 135 -10.81 -40.08 -12.44
CA TYR A 135 -12.10 -39.39 -12.33
C TYR A 135 -12.43 -38.52 -13.55
N VAL A 136 -11.54 -38.50 -14.56
CA VAL A 136 -11.81 -37.83 -15.83
C VAL A 136 -12.88 -38.59 -16.59
N LYS A 137 -14.00 -37.92 -16.90
CA LYS A 137 -15.08 -38.51 -17.70
C LYS A 137 -14.73 -38.51 -19.19
N PRO A 138 -15.06 -39.59 -19.93
CA PRO A 138 -14.88 -39.63 -21.37
C PRO A 138 -15.68 -38.52 -22.08
N GLY A 139 -15.08 -37.85 -23.06
CA GLY A 139 -15.74 -36.82 -23.88
C GLY A 139 -15.66 -35.38 -23.33
N VAL A 140 -15.08 -35.18 -22.14
CA VAL A 140 -14.77 -33.85 -21.62
C VAL A 140 -13.45 -33.37 -22.21
N THR A 141 -13.38 -32.11 -22.66
CA THR A 141 -12.17 -31.50 -23.21
C THR A 141 -11.90 -30.13 -22.57
N VAL A 142 -10.63 -29.75 -22.55
CA VAL A 142 -10.16 -28.41 -22.15
C VAL A 142 -9.36 -27.85 -23.31
N ALA A 143 -9.65 -26.61 -23.72
CA ALA A 143 -9.14 -26.04 -24.96
C ALA A 143 -7.64 -25.73 -24.92
N ASP A 144 -7.16 -25.13 -23.83
CA ASP A 144 -5.76 -24.74 -23.62
C ASP A 144 -5.46 -24.54 -22.12
N ASP A 145 -4.20 -24.26 -21.79
CA ASP A 145 -3.73 -24.04 -20.42
C ASP A 145 -4.40 -22.84 -19.72
N ASN A 146 -4.76 -21.79 -20.48
CA ASN A 146 -5.44 -20.62 -19.92
C ASN A 146 -6.90 -20.95 -19.57
N ALA A 147 -7.58 -21.72 -20.41
CA ALA A 147 -8.91 -22.24 -20.17
C ALA A 147 -8.92 -23.23 -19.00
N ALA A 148 -7.87 -24.05 -18.86
CA ALA A 148 -7.67 -24.92 -17.70
C ALA A 148 -7.58 -24.08 -16.40
N LYS A 149 -6.72 -23.06 -16.40
CA LYS A 149 -6.58 -22.13 -15.26
C LYS A 149 -7.89 -21.41 -14.93
N ALA A 150 -8.59 -20.88 -15.93
CA ALA A 150 -9.86 -20.18 -15.74
C ALA A 150 -10.94 -21.09 -15.14
N ALA A 151 -11.04 -22.34 -15.61
CA ALA A 151 -12.00 -23.31 -15.08
C ALA A 151 -11.69 -23.67 -13.61
N VAL A 152 -10.41 -23.81 -13.24
CA VAL A 152 -9.99 -24.05 -11.85
C VAL A 152 -10.27 -22.82 -10.98
N GLN A 153 -9.98 -21.60 -11.47
CA GLN A 153 -10.30 -20.35 -10.76
C GLN A 153 -11.79 -20.21 -10.48
N GLU A 154 -12.63 -20.51 -11.46
CA GLU A 154 -14.08 -20.44 -11.28
C GLU A 154 -14.58 -21.52 -10.31
N ALA A 155 -14.02 -22.73 -10.33
CA ALA A 155 -14.35 -23.77 -9.37
C ALA A 155 -14.02 -23.36 -7.92
N VAL A 156 -12.83 -22.79 -7.69
CA VAL A 156 -12.42 -22.27 -6.36
C VAL A 156 -13.30 -21.09 -5.94
N ARG A 157 -13.60 -20.16 -6.86
CA ARG A 157 -14.43 -18.98 -6.59
C ARG A 157 -15.87 -19.35 -6.24
N SER A 158 -16.47 -20.23 -7.04
CA SER A 158 -17.86 -20.67 -6.88
C SER A 158 -18.04 -21.78 -5.84
N LYS A 159 -16.93 -22.38 -5.39
CA LYS A 159 -16.90 -23.60 -4.55
C LYS A 159 -17.72 -24.74 -5.15
N SER A 160 -17.75 -24.81 -6.48
CA SER A 160 -18.52 -25.80 -7.24
C SER A 160 -17.61 -26.61 -8.13
N TRP A 161 -17.73 -27.94 -8.05
CA TRP A 161 -16.97 -28.87 -8.88
C TRP A 161 -17.85 -29.37 -10.03
N ASN A 162 -17.35 -29.25 -11.25
CA ASN A 162 -18.01 -29.79 -12.44
C ASN A 162 -17.11 -30.81 -13.16
N ASP A 163 -17.67 -31.47 -14.18
CA ASP A 163 -16.97 -32.52 -14.91
C ASP A 163 -15.72 -32.01 -15.66
N GLN A 164 -15.71 -30.74 -16.04
CA GLN A 164 -14.56 -30.07 -16.67
C GLN A 164 -13.48 -29.68 -15.66
N THR A 165 -13.83 -29.42 -14.40
CA THR A 165 -12.89 -29.04 -13.33
C THR A 165 -11.81 -30.10 -13.13
N THR A 166 -12.16 -31.38 -13.15
CA THR A 166 -11.19 -32.48 -12.94
C THR A 166 -10.13 -32.51 -14.03
N LEU A 167 -10.55 -32.43 -15.30
CA LEU A 167 -9.63 -32.40 -16.44
C LEU A 167 -8.83 -31.10 -16.46
N ALA A 168 -9.47 -29.97 -16.20
CA ALA A 168 -8.82 -28.67 -16.13
C ALA A 168 -7.74 -28.63 -15.04
N LEU A 169 -8.02 -29.18 -13.84
CA LEU A 169 -7.06 -29.26 -12.76
C LEU A 169 -5.89 -30.17 -13.14
N GLN A 170 -6.14 -31.31 -13.78
CA GLN A 170 -5.09 -32.20 -14.26
C GLN A 170 -4.17 -31.50 -15.28
N THR A 171 -4.75 -30.88 -16.32
CA THR A 171 -4.00 -30.11 -17.33
C THR A 171 -3.22 -28.96 -16.69
N TYR A 172 -3.80 -28.30 -15.70
CA TYR A 172 -3.18 -27.17 -15.02
C TYR A 172 -2.00 -27.59 -14.13
N ILE A 173 -2.11 -28.72 -13.41
CA ILE A 173 -0.98 -29.31 -12.66
C ILE A 173 0.14 -29.70 -13.63
N HIS A 174 -0.21 -30.28 -14.79
CA HIS A 174 0.74 -30.72 -15.80
C HIS A 174 1.54 -29.56 -16.39
N SER A 175 0.85 -28.51 -16.85
CA SER A 175 1.49 -27.31 -17.41
C SER A 175 2.40 -26.61 -16.38
N THR A 176 1.94 -26.48 -15.13
CA THR A 176 2.73 -25.88 -14.03
C THR A 176 3.97 -26.71 -13.72
N THR A 177 3.86 -28.04 -13.70
CA THR A 177 4.99 -28.95 -13.47
C THR A 177 5.98 -28.94 -14.62
N ALA A 178 5.49 -28.95 -15.87
CA ALA A 178 6.32 -28.90 -17.08
C ALA A 178 7.11 -27.59 -17.17
N GLY A 179 6.53 -26.45 -16.77
CA GLY A 179 7.23 -25.16 -16.70
C GLY A 179 8.35 -25.12 -15.66
N LEU A 180 8.24 -25.91 -14.59
CA LEU A 180 9.23 -26.00 -13.51
C LEU A 180 10.26 -27.11 -13.72
N GLN A 181 9.98 -28.10 -14.57
CA GLN A 181 10.85 -29.26 -14.83
C GLN A 181 12.26 -28.90 -15.31
N PRO A 182 12.48 -27.88 -16.17
CA PRO A 182 13.82 -27.51 -16.65
C PRO A 182 14.76 -27.01 -15.55
N TYR A 183 14.21 -26.62 -14.40
CA TYR A 183 14.97 -26.02 -13.31
C TYR A 183 15.24 -27.05 -12.21
N ALA A 184 16.52 -27.24 -11.91
CA ALA A 184 17.00 -28.17 -10.88
C ALA A 184 16.73 -27.64 -9.47
N THR A 185 16.84 -26.32 -9.26
CA THR A 185 16.61 -25.66 -7.97
C THR A 185 15.80 -24.37 -8.18
N VAL A 186 15.16 -23.91 -7.10
CA VAL A 186 14.34 -22.68 -7.10
C VAL A 186 15.17 -21.47 -7.49
N ASP A 187 16.44 -21.43 -7.09
CA ASP A 187 17.37 -20.32 -7.38
C ASP A 187 17.63 -20.12 -8.87
N ASN A 188 17.45 -21.17 -9.68
CA ASN A 188 17.65 -21.12 -11.13
C ASN A 188 16.37 -20.73 -11.89
N VAL A 189 15.24 -20.61 -11.21
CA VAL A 189 13.98 -20.17 -11.81
C VAL A 189 13.98 -18.63 -11.92
N PRO A 190 13.75 -18.05 -13.11
CA PRO A 190 13.60 -16.61 -13.29
C PRO A 190 12.57 -15.99 -12.33
N THR A 191 12.87 -14.82 -11.77
CA THR A 191 12.04 -14.17 -10.73
C THR A 191 10.59 -13.91 -11.16
N ASP A 192 10.36 -13.63 -12.45
CA ASP A 192 9.04 -13.50 -13.07
C ASP A 192 8.27 -14.83 -13.10
N LEU A 193 8.96 -15.95 -13.38
CA LEU A 193 8.39 -17.30 -13.35
C LEU A 193 8.12 -17.79 -11.92
N VAL A 194 8.96 -17.46 -10.95
CA VAL A 194 8.75 -17.82 -9.53
C VAL A 194 7.45 -17.23 -8.99
N SER A 195 7.17 -15.95 -9.30
CA SER A 195 5.93 -15.29 -8.85
C SER A 195 4.69 -15.95 -9.44
N ASN A 196 4.72 -16.29 -10.73
CA ASN A 196 3.60 -16.95 -11.41
C ASN A 196 3.41 -18.38 -10.92
N ALA A 197 4.47 -19.18 -10.89
CA ALA A 197 4.44 -20.57 -10.43
C ALA A 197 3.88 -20.70 -9.01
N ARG A 198 4.26 -19.79 -8.10
CA ARG A 198 3.71 -19.79 -6.75
C ARG A 198 2.20 -19.57 -6.73
N ASN A 199 1.71 -18.58 -7.49
CA ASN A 199 0.27 -18.31 -7.58
C ASN A 199 -0.48 -19.51 -8.16
N ASP A 200 0.13 -20.19 -9.13
CA ASP A 200 -0.43 -21.39 -9.74
C ASP A 200 -0.49 -22.56 -8.75
N ILE A 201 0.59 -22.82 -8.01
CA ILE A 201 0.65 -23.85 -6.95
C ILE A 201 -0.39 -23.59 -5.85
N TYR A 202 -0.56 -22.34 -5.42
CA TYR A 202 -1.58 -22.00 -4.42
C TYR A 202 -2.99 -22.24 -4.94
N LEU A 203 -3.27 -21.88 -6.20
CA LEU A 203 -4.58 -22.11 -6.80
C LEU A 203 -4.89 -23.60 -6.93
N ILE A 204 -3.90 -24.41 -7.33
CA ILE A 204 -4.00 -25.88 -7.35
C ILE A 204 -4.30 -26.42 -5.95
N GLY A 205 -3.55 -25.97 -4.94
CA GLY A 205 -3.73 -26.40 -3.56
C GLY A 205 -5.09 -26.01 -2.97
N GLU A 206 -5.62 -24.84 -3.33
CA GLU A 206 -6.94 -24.40 -2.91
C GLU A 206 -8.06 -25.16 -3.63
N ALA A 207 -7.86 -25.52 -4.91
CA ALA A 207 -8.79 -26.37 -5.62
C ALA A 207 -8.88 -27.78 -5.01
N LEU A 208 -7.79 -28.32 -4.46
CA LEU A 208 -7.80 -29.66 -3.85
C LEU A 208 -8.44 -29.75 -2.45
N LYS A 209 -8.84 -28.61 -1.86
CA LYS A 209 -9.52 -28.57 -0.54
C LYS A 209 -11.03 -28.72 -0.67
#